data_AF-A0A953QAQ1-F1
#
_entry.id   AF-A0A953QAQ1-F1
#
_cell.length_a   1.000
_cell.length_b   1.000
_cell.length_c   1.000
_cell.angle_alpha   90.00
_cell.angle_beta   90.00
_cell.angle_gamma   90.00
#
_symmetry.space_group_name_H-M   'P 1'
#
loop_
_entity.id
_entity.type
_entity.pdbx_description
1 polymer ?
#
loop_
_entity_poly.entity_id
_entity_poly.type
_entity_poly.pdbx_seq_one_letter_code
_entity_poly.pdbx_strand_id
1 'polypeptide(L)'
;MTCVEFERGLPEHEGGYSFEQEEHLKTCRRCSSLTFDLDAISQQARLLQATEEPSPEVWNAIEIALKEEGLIHQYTPGRFSLPALSRWRIGWLAPVAAGLLVAAGLLVHQQQSRMAQQEAARSSAATANLAHDQRRGSSADEDQLLGIVAARGPAFRAAYESDLRAVDAYIRDAELSARNDPNDEIAQQYLMNAYEQRAMVYQMAMERSLP
;
A
#
# COMPACT_ATOMS: atom_id res chain seq x y z
N MET A 1 21.86 0.13 -27.51
CA MET A 1 21.70 1.36 -26.69
C MET A 1 23.01 2.12 -26.55
N THR A 2 22.93 3.36 -26.07
CA THR A 2 24.05 4.21 -25.66
C THR A 2 24.40 4.02 -24.18
N CYS A 3 25.60 4.40 -23.76
CA CYS A 3 26.03 4.30 -22.35
C CYS A 3 25.12 5.09 -21.40
N VAL A 4 24.59 6.24 -21.85
CA VAL A 4 23.73 7.09 -21.02
C VAL A 4 22.36 6.45 -20.83
N GLU A 5 21.82 5.78 -21.85
CA GLU A 5 20.58 5.01 -21.73
C GLU A 5 20.77 3.80 -20.80
N PHE A 6 21.92 3.12 -20.91
CA PHE A 6 22.28 2.03 -20.01
C PHE A 6 22.34 2.49 -18.55
N GLU A 7 23.07 3.57 -18.26
CA GLU A 7 23.26 4.11 -16.91
C GLU A 7 21.94 4.58 -16.28
N ARG A 8 21.02 5.13 -17.06
CA ARG A 8 19.68 5.51 -16.56
C ARG A 8 18.80 4.32 -16.20
N GLY A 9 18.97 3.19 -16.88
CA GLY A 9 18.22 1.96 -16.61
C GLY A 9 18.81 1.08 -15.50
N LEU A 10 19.97 1.44 -14.93
CA LEU A 10 20.59 0.67 -13.84
C LEU A 10 19.79 0.66 -12.52
N PRO A 11 19.22 1.79 -12.04
CA PRO A 11 18.54 1.81 -10.74
C PRO A 11 17.23 1.00 -10.70
N GLU A 12 16.61 0.78 -11.85
CA GLU A 12 15.31 0.10 -11.97
C GLU A 12 15.45 -1.43 -12.08
N HIS A 13 16.67 -1.94 -12.23
CA HIS A 13 16.92 -3.38 -12.36
C HIS A 13 17.09 -4.00 -10.97
N GLU A 14 16.05 -4.66 -10.46
CA GLU A 14 16.17 -5.66 -9.38
C GLU A 14 16.03 -7.12 -9.89
N GLY A 15 15.78 -7.33 -11.19
CA GLY A 15 15.37 -8.62 -11.74
C GLY A 15 16.18 -9.22 -12.90
N GLY A 16 17.23 -8.56 -13.38
CA GLY A 16 18.07 -9.03 -14.49
C GLY A 16 18.16 -8.04 -15.65
N TYR A 17 19.26 -8.12 -16.42
CA TYR A 17 19.50 -7.24 -17.55
C TYR A 17 18.61 -7.65 -18.73
N SER A 18 18.02 -6.67 -19.42
CA SER A 18 17.37 -6.92 -20.71
C SER A 18 18.39 -7.41 -21.75
N PHE A 19 17.92 -8.08 -22.79
CA PHE A 19 18.77 -8.59 -23.87
C PHE A 19 19.68 -7.49 -24.47
N GLU A 20 19.12 -6.30 -24.70
CA GLU A 20 19.87 -5.17 -25.23
C GLU A 20 20.98 -4.74 -24.26
N GLN A 21 20.70 -4.74 -22.94
CA GLN A 21 21.64 -4.36 -21.88
C GLN A 21 22.80 -5.35 -21.80
N GLU A 22 22.52 -6.64 -21.89
CA GLU A 22 23.55 -7.67 -21.97
C GLU A 22 24.45 -7.53 -23.21
N GLU A 23 23.87 -7.19 -24.36
CA GLU A 23 24.64 -6.96 -25.58
C GLU A 23 25.56 -5.73 -25.45
N HIS A 24 25.07 -4.66 -24.82
CA HIS A 24 25.87 -3.48 -24.53
C HIS A 24 27.02 -3.78 -23.56
N LEU A 25 26.77 -4.57 -22.51
CA LEU A 25 27.81 -4.98 -21.56
C LEU A 25 28.92 -5.82 -22.20
N LYS A 26 28.59 -6.65 -23.20
CA LYS A 26 29.60 -7.42 -23.95
C LYS A 26 30.48 -6.54 -24.84
N THR A 27 29.95 -5.42 -25.32
CA THR A 27 30.62 -4.55 -26.29
C THR A 27 31.27 -3.32 -25.67
N CYS A 28 30.78 -2.83 -24.52
CA CYS A 28 31.25 -1.61 -23.87
C CYS A 28 31.99 -1.91 -22.55
N ARG A 29 33.33 -1.80 -22.60
CA ARG A 29 34.21 -2.04 -21.44
C ARG A 29 33.95 -1.10 -20.25
N ARG A 30 33.53 0.14 -20.51
CA ARG A 30 33.26 1.12 -19.43
C ARG A 30 32.06 0.70 -18.61
N CYS A 31 30.96 0.36 -19.27
CA CYS A 31 29.73 -0.07 -18.60
C CYS A 31 29.91 -1.43 -17.92
N SER A 32 30.67 -2.36 -18.53
CA SER A 32 30.98 -3.65 -17.91
C SER A 32 31.81 -3.51 -16.63
N SER A 33 32.77 -2.58 -16.60
CA SER A 33 33.56 -2.27 -15.40
C SER A 33 32.67 -1.67 -14.31
N LEU A 34 31.81 -0.71 -14.67
CA LEU A 34 30.88 -0.09 -13.73
C LEU A 34 29.96 -1.13 -13.06
N THR A 35 29.33 -2.01 -13.85
CA THR A 35 28.47 -3.05 -13.30
C THR A 35 29.22 -4.04 -12.42
N PHE A 36 30.49 -4.32 -12.74
CA PHE A 36 31.33 -5.17 -11.92
C PHE A 36 31.63 -4.51 -10.56
N ASP A 37 31.92 -3.22 -10.55
CA ASP A 37 32.16 -2.47 -9.31
C ASP A 37 30.89 -2.40 -8.44
N LEU A 38 29.73 -2.15 -9.05
CA LEU A 38 28.44 -2.14 -8.35
C LEU A 38 28.10 -3.51 -7.75
N ASP A 39 28.33 -4.60 -8.50
CA ASP A 39 28.12 -5.95 -8.00
C ASP A 39 29.08 -6.27 -6.83
N ALA A 40 30.35 -5.84 -6.93
CA ALA A 40 31.31 -5.98 -5.85
C ALA A 40 30.87 -5.23 -4.57
N ILE A 41 30.35 -4.01 -4.69
CA ILE A 41 29.77 -3.26 -3.57
C ILE A 41 28.57 -4.02 -2.97
N SER A 42 27.65 -4.50 -3.81
CA SER A 42 26.48 -5.27 -3.37
C SER A 42 26.88 -6.54 -2.60
N GLN A 43 27.88 -7.27 -3.09
CA GLN A 43 28.41 -8.44 -2.41
C GLN A 43 29.07 -8.10 -1.07
N GLN A 44 29.86 -7.03 -0.99
CA GLN A 44 30.48 -6.58 0.25
C GLN A 44 29.44 -6.08 1.26
N ALA A 45 28.41 -5.36 0.80
CA ALA A 45 27.31 -4.90 1.65
C ALA A 45 26.56 -6.08 2.31
N ARG A 46 26.31 -7.16 1.56
CA ARG A 46 25.72 -8.39 2.12
C ARG A 46 26.56 -9.01 3.24
N LEU A 47 27.89 -8.94 3.15
CA LEU A 47 28.78 -9.44 4.22
C LEU A 47 28.67 -8.59 5.49
N LEU A 48 28.41 -7.28 5.36
CA LEU A 48 28.16 -6.39 6.51
C LEU A 48 26.82 -6.68 7.18
N GLN A 49 25.81 -7.07 6.39
CA GLN A 49 24.44 -7.32 6.85
C GLN A 49 24.33 -8.47 7.86
N ALA A 50 25.25 -9.45 7.82
CA ALA A 50 25.31 -10.54 8.79
C ALA A 50 25.61 -10.08 10.23
N THR A 51 25.93 -8.79 10.43
CA THR A 51 26.24 -8.20 11.74
C THR A 51 25.02 -7.53 12.39
N GLU A 52 23.96 -7.25 11.63
CA GLU A 52 22.84 -6.40 12.06
C GLU A 52 21.51 -7.12 11.83
N GLU A 53 21.19 -8.04 12.72
CA GLU A 53 19.88 -8.68 12.78
C GLU A 53 18.86 -7.67 13.34
N PRO A 54 17.70 -7.48 12.69
CA PRO A 54 16.66 -6.63 13.25
C PRO A 54 16.19 -7.20 14.60
N SER A 55 15.76 -6.31 15.50
CA SER A 55 15.37 -6.72 16.84
C SER A 55 14.24 -7.76 16.82
N PRO A 56 14.15 -8.65 17.83
CA PRO A 56 13.08 -9.65 17.91
C PRO A 56 11.67 -9.07 17.84
N GLU A 57 11.49 -7.81 18.28
CA GLU A 57 10.21 -7.10 18.21
C GLU A 57 9.79 -6.80 16.77
N VAL A 58 10.75 -6.42 15.91
CA VAL A 58 10.51 -6.17 14.48
C VAL A 58 10.10 -7.46 13.79
N TRP A 59 10.78 -8.57 14.09
CA TRP A 59 10.41 -9.87 13.54
C TRP A 59 9.01 -10.32 13.96
N ASN A 60 8.64 -10.10 15.21
CA ASN A 60 7.30 -10.42 15.71
C ASN A 60 6.24 -9.55 15.05
N ALA A 61 6.50 -8.24 14.87
CA ALA A 61 5.60 -7.35 14.16
C ALA A 61 5.37 -7.78 12.69
N ILE A 62 6.44 -8.21 12.00
CA ILE A 62 6.35 -8.75 10.63
C ILE A 62 5.54 -10.05 10.61
N GLU A 63 5.77 -10.96 11.55
CA GLU A 63 5.02 -12.22 11.64
C GLU A 63 3.51 -11.97 11.86
N ILE A 64 3.16 -10.99 12.70
CA ILE A 64 1.77 -10.60 12.94
C ILE A 64 1.15 -10.01 11.67
N ALA A 65 1.83 -9.06 11.01
CA ALA A 65 1.33 -8.44 9.78
C ALA A 65 1.08 -9.48 8.67
N LEU A 66 2.01 -10.41 8.48
CA LEU A 66 1.88 -11.47 7.47
C LEU A 66 0.78 -12.50 7.79
N LYS A 67 0.41 -12.66 9.06
CA LYS A 67 -0.76 -13.47 9.46
C LYS A 67 -2.07 -12.75 9.17
N GLU A 68 -2.12 -11.44 9.39
CA GLU A 68 -3.29 -10.61 9.10
C GLU A 68 -3.56 -10.51 7.60
N GLU A 69 -2.50 -10.44 6.79
CA GLU A 69 -2.55 -10.50 5.32
C GLU A 69 -2.86 -11.91 4.78
N GLY A 70 -2.92 -12.93 5.65
CA GLY A 70 -3.22 -14.31 5.27
C GLY A 70 -2.10 -15.04 4.51
N LEU A 71 -0.94 -14.41 4.36
CA LEU A 71 0.22 -14.96 3.65
C LEU A 71 0.92 -16.07 4.44
N ILE A 72 0.80 -16.07 5.76
CA ILE A 72 1.27 -17.16 6.63
C ILE A 72 0.08 -17.89 7.24
N HIS A 73 -0.31 -19.00 6.61
CA HIS A 73 -1.19 -19.97 7.24
C HIS A 73 -0.40 -20.82 8.23
N GLN A 74 -0.78 -20.78 9.50
CA GLN A 74 -0.28 -21.75 10.48
C GLN A 74 -0.69 -23.15 9.99
N TYR A 75 0.28 -23.96 9.58
CA TYR A 75 0.07 -25.38 9.34
C TYR A 75 -0.39 -26.00 10.64
N THR A 76 -1.70 -26.13 10.81
CA THR A 76 -2.29 -26.88 11.91
C THR A 76 -2.25 -28.35 11.46
N PRO A 77 -1.36 -29.20 11.98
CA PRO A 77 -1.42 -30.62 11.65
C PRO A 77 -2.80 -31.13 12.05
N GLY A 78 -3.56 -31.55 11.03
CA GLY A 78 -4.95 -31.93 11.15
C GLY A 78 -5.16 -32.97 12.24
N ARG A 79 -5.86 -32.58 13.30
CA ARG A 79 -6.57 -33.53 14.15
C ARG A 79 -7.70 -34.11 13.30
N PHE A 80 -7.50 -35.31 12.77
CA PHE A 80 -8.56 -36.08 12.14
C PHE A 80 -9.64 -36.40 13.18
N SER A 81 -10.68 -35.58 13.24
CA SER A 81 -11.92 -35.91 13.93
C SER A 81 -12.81 -36.70 12.97
N LEU A 82 -12.89 -38.01 13.19
CA LEU A 82 -13.93 -38.86 12.60
C LEU A 82 -15.30 -38.48 13.21
N PRO A 83 -16.36 -38.23 12.42
CA PRO A 83 -17.69 -38.06 12.98
C PRO A 83 -18.28 -39.43 13.31
N ALA A 84 -18.43 -39.71 14.60
CA ALA A 84 -19.25 -40.82 15.08
C ALA A 84 -20.73 -40.47 14.85
N LEU A 85 -21.29 -41.02 13.79
CA LEU A 85 -22.71 -41.11 13.50
C LEU A 85 -23.43 -41.74 14.70
N SER A 86 -24.10 -40.93 15.51
CA SER A 86 -24.93 -41.43 16.61
C SER A 86 -26.25 -40.67 16.69
N ARG A 87 -27.30 -41.42 16.32
CA ARG A 87 -28.70 -41.30 16.77
C ARG A 87 -29.63 -40.39 15.98
N TRP A 88 -29.80 -40.87 14.75
CA TRP A 88 -31.05 -40.95 13.99
C TRP A 88 -32.21 -41.56 14.83
N ARG A 89 -32.80 -40.78 15.76
CA ARG A 89 -34.06 -41.15 16.45
C ARG A 89 -34.99 -39.95 16.71
N ILE A 90 -35.04 -38.97 15.81
CA ILE A 90 -36.08 -37.92 15.83
C ILE A 90 -36.47 -37.57 14.37
N GLY A 91 -37.00 -38.54 13.64
CA GLY A 91 -37.27 -38.40 12.20
C GLY A 91 -38.52 -37.61 11.82
N TRP A 92 -39.34 -37.14 12.77
CA TRP A 92 -40.68 -36.58 12.45
C TRP A 92 -40.98 -35.21 13.10
N LEU A 93 -39.97 -34.52 13.65
CA LEU A 93 -40.10 -33.12 14.12
C LEU A 93 -39.06 -32.16 13.49
N ALA A 94 -38.35 -32.61 12.45
CA ALA A 94 -37.29 -31.84 11.80
C ALA A 94 -37.74 -30.61 10.97
N PRO A 95 -38.87 -30.61 10.23
CA PRO A 95 -39.15 -29.49 9.32
C PRO A 95 -39.61 -28.21 10.04
N VAL A 96 -40.29 -28.34 11.19
CA VAL A 96 -40.84 -27.18 11.93
C VAL A 96 -39.75 -26.41 12.68
N ALA A 97 -38.79 -27.12 13.30
CA ALA A 97 -37.67 -26.50 14.00
C ALA A 97 -36.69 -25.82 13.03
N ALA A 98 -36.42 -26.42 11.86
CA ALA A 98 -35.60 -25.81 10.83
C ALA A 98 -36.23 -24.53 10.26
N GLY A 99 -37.55 -24.52 10.01
CA GLY A 99 -38.26 -23.33 9.55
C GLY A 99 -38.21 -22.16 10.54
N LEU A 100 -38.36 -22.43 11.84
CA LEU A 100 -38.28 -21.40 12.88
C LEU A 100 -36.87 -20.82 13.02
N LEU A 101 -35.81 -21.64 12.91
CA LEU A 101 -34.42 -21.17 12.96
C LEU A 101 -34.05 -20.33 11.74
N VAL A 102 -34.55 -20.67 10.55
CA VAL A 102 -34.32 -19.85 9.34
C VAL A 102 -35.08 -18.53 9.42
N ALA A 103 -36.33 -18.53 9.89
CA ALA A 103 -37.10 -17.29 10.07
C ALA A 103 -36.50 -16.38 11.15
N ALA A 104 -36.05 -16.95 12.28
CA ALA A 104 -35.34 -16.21 13.32
C ALA A 104 -33.99 -15.67 12.82
N GLY A 105 -33.25 -16.47 12.05
CA GLY A 105 -31.99 -16.05 11.42
C GLY A 105 -32.20 -14.90 10.43
N LEU A 106 -33.24 -14.95 9.59
CA LEU A 106 -33.59 -13.87 8.66
C LEU A 106 -33.99 -12.59 9.38
N LEU A 107 -34.75 -12.68 10.49
CA LEU A 107 -35.13 -11.53 11.30
C LEU A 107 -33.92 -10.87 11.99
N VAL A 108 -33.01 -11.67 12.56
CA VAL A 108 -31.77 -11.17 13.18
C VAL A 108 -30.85 -10.55 12.13
N HIS A 109 -30.77 -11.13 10.93
CA HIS A 109 -29.94 -10.59 9.86
C HIS A 109 -30.49 -9.28 9.29
N GLN A 110 -31.82 -9.13 9.19
CA GLN A 110 -32.44 -7.84 8.85
C GLN A 110 -32.24 -6.77 9.93
N GLN A 111 -32.21 -7.16 11.21
CA GLN A 111 -31.97 -6.23 12.29
C GLN A 111 -30.50 -5.79 12.38
N GLN A 112 -29.56 -6.71 12.16
CA GLN A 112 -28.13 -6.41 12.09
C GLN A 112 -27.78 -5.51 10.92
N SER A 113 -28.36 -5.75 9.74
CA SER A 113 -28.14 -4.88 8.56
C SER A 113 -28.62 -3.45 8.78
N ARG A 114 -29.71 -3.23 9.54
CA ARG A 114 -30.15 -1.88 9.93
C ARG A 114 -29.19 -1.18 10.91
N MET A 115 -28.61 -1.91 11.86
CA MET A 115 -27.61 -1.36 12.78
C MET A 115 -26.30 -1.03 12.06
N ALA A 116 -25.85 -1.89 11.14
CA ALA A 116 -24.65 -1.67 10.32
C ALA A 116 -24.77 -0.42 9.43
N GLN A 117 -25.94 -0.15 8.86
CA GLN A 117 -26.19 1.08 8.07
C GLN A 117 -26.16 2.34 8.93
N GLN A 118 -26.60 2.27 10.18
CA GLN A 118 -26.64 3.42 11.09
C GLN A 118 -25.27 3.73 11.70
N GLU A 119 -24.43 2.71 11.87
CA GLU A 119 -23.05 2.83 12.31
C GLU A 119 -22.13 3.33 11.18
N ALA A 120 -22.34 2.87 9.94
CA ALA A 120 -21.65 3.40 8.75
C ALA A 120 -21.89 4.91 8.55
N ALA A 121 -23.12 5.40 8.80
CA ALA A 121 -23.45 6.82 8.67
C ALA A 121 -22.86 7.72 9.77
N ARG A 122 -22.62 7.18 10.98
CA ARG A 122 -21.94 7.91 12.06
C ARG A 122 -20.44 7.90 11.90
N SER A 123 -19.88 6.76 11.49
CA SER A 123 -18.46 6.64 11.16
C SER A 123 -18.09 7.56 10.00
N SER A 124 -18.91 7.62 8.93
CA SER A 124 -18.65 8.53 7.79
C SER A 124 -18.62 10.01 8.17
N ALA A 125 -19.43 10.44 9.14
CA ALA A 125 -19.44 11.83 9.62
C ALA A 125 -18.21 12.15 10.49
N ALA A 126 -17.72 11.18 11.26
CA ALA A 126 -16.50 11.34 12.06
C ALA A 126 -15.24 11.38 11.17
N THR A 127 -15.14 10.51 10.16
CA THR A 127 -14.02 10.51 9.21
C THR A 127 -13.98 11.76 8.34
N ALA A 128 -15.15 12.31 7.98
CA ALA A 128 -15.24 13.55 7.21
C ALA A 128 -14.67 14.77 7.97
N ASN A 129 -14.87 14.84 9.30
CA ASN A 129 -14.34 15.92 10.13
C ASN A 129 -12.81 15.79 10.33
N LEU A 130 -12.30 14.57 10.54
CA LEU A 130 -10.86 14.28 10.61
C LEU A 130 -10.15 14.63 9.29
N ALA A 131 -10.73 14.25 8.15
CA ALA A 131 -10.19 14.60 6.84
C ALA A 131 -10.18 16.12 6.60
N HIS A 132 -11.16 16.86 7.12
CA HIS A 132 -11.22 18.32 6.98
C HIS A 132 -10.13 19.04 7.81
N ASP A 133 -9.90 18.61 9.05
CA ASP A 133 -8.85 19.18 9.89
C ASP A 133 -7.44 18.79 9.40
N GLN A 134 -7.26 17.56 8.91
CA GLN A 134 -6.00 17.10 8.33
C GLN A 134 -5.65 17.86 7.02
N ARG A 135 -6.66 18.21 6.23
CA ARG A 135 -6.48 19.06 5.03
C ARG A 135 -6.06 20.50 5.38
N ARG A 136 -6.57 21.03 6.50
CA ARG A 136 -6.22 22.38 7.00
C ARG A 136 -4.81 22.43 7.59
N GLY A 137 -4.36 21.37 8.27
CA GLY A 137 -2.98 21.25 8.74
C GLY A 137 -1.98 21.18 7.58
N SER A 138 -2.28 20.33 6.59
CA SER A 138 -1.41 20.17 5.42
C SER A 138 -1.25 21.44 4.59
N SER A 139 -2.29 22.29 4.47
CA SER A 139 -2.19 23.53 3.71
C SER A 139 -1.25 24.56 4.35
N ALA A 140 -1.20 24.60 5.70
CA ALA A 140 -0.30 25.49 6.41
C ALA A 140 1.18 25.10 6.22
N ASP A 141 1.46 23.80 6.24
CA ASP A 141 2.80 23.26 5.97
C ASP A 141 3.22 23.49 4.51
N GLU A 142 2.27 23.39 3.57
CA GLU A 142 2.50 23.69 2.14
C GLU A 142 2.88 25.16 1.91
N ASP A 143 2.20 26.11 2.55
CA ASP A 143 2.51 27.53 2.43
C ASP A 143 3.93 27.86 2.96
N GLN A 144 4.35 27.19 4.05
CA GLN A 144 5.70 27.31 4.57
C GLN A 144 6.75 26.74 3.60
N LEU A 145 6.50 25.55 3.06
CA LEU A 145 7.38 24.94 2.05
C LEU A 145 7.47 25.79 0.78
N LEU A 146 6.34 26.34 0.32
CA LEU A 146 6.28 27.28 -0.80
C LEU A 146 7.12 28.54 -0.57
N GLY A 147 7.21 29.02 0.67
CA GLY A 147 8.11 30.11 1.06
C GLY A 147 9.59 29.75 0.91
N ILE A 148 9.97 28.54 1.32
CA ILE A 148 11.35 28.02 1.19
C ILE A 148 11.71 27.80 -0.29
N VAL A 149 10.82 27.17 -1.05
CA VAL A 149 10.94 26.94 -2.49
C VAL A 149 11.04 28.26 -3.27
N ALA A 150 10.26 29.28 -2.88
CA ALA A 150 10.29 30.60 -3.50
C ALA A 150 11.63 31.32 -3.32
N ALA A 151 12.33 31.09 -2.21
CA ALA A 151 13.64 31.69 -1.94
C ALA A 151 14.70 31.25 -2.97
N ARG A 152 14.52 30.11 -3.66
CA ARG A 152 15.43 29.58 -4.68
C ARG A 152 15.16 30.11 -6.09
N GLY A 153 13.93 30.57 -6.37
CA GLY A 153 13.58 31.27 -7.61
C GLY A 153 12.11 31.12 -8.04
N PRO A 154 11.55 32.11 -8.77
CA PRO A 154 10.13 32.15 -9.12
C PRO A 154 9.70 31.02 -10.06
N ALA A 155 10.58 30.55 -10.95
CA ALA A 155 10.28 29.45 -11.87
C ALA A 155 10.10 28.11 -11.14
N PHE A 156 10.88 27.86 -10.08
CA PHE A 156 10.80 26.62 -9.31
C PHE A 156 9.51 26.58 -8.47
N ARG A 157 9.12 27.71 -7.89
CA ARG A 157 7.83 27.86 -7.21
C ARG A 157 6.65 27.55 -8.13
N ALA A 158 6.66 28.11 -9.34
CA ALA A 158 5.57 27.91 -10.30
C ALA A 158 5.41 26.43 -10.72
N ALA A 159 6.52 25.71 -10.89
CA ALA A 159 6.51 24.28 -11.19
C ALA A 159 5.91 23.47 -10.02
N TYR A 160 6.39 23.71 -8.80
CA TYR A 160 5.89 23.01 -7.61
C TYR A 160 4.39 23.28 -7.35
N GLU A 161 3.92 24.52 -7.49
CA GLU A 161 2.48 24.85 -7.41
C GLU A 161 1.64 24.19 -8.50
N SER A 162 2.23 23.94 -9.67
CA SER A 162 1.57 23.18 -10.74
C SER A 162 1.44 21.71 -10.37
N ASP A 163 2.53 21.11 -9.88
CA ASP A 163 2.59 19.69 -9.50
C ASP A 163 1.63 19.39 -8.34
N LEU A 164 1.60 20.25 -7.30
CA LEU A 164 0.65 20.12 -6.19
C LEU A 164 -0.80 20.18 -6.66
N ARG A 165 -1.14 21.13 -7.55
CA ARG A 165 -2.51 21.25 -8.08
C ARG A 165 -2.93 20.02 -8.88
N ALA A 166 -2.00 19.42 -9.62
CA ALA A 166 -2.25 18.19 -10.38
C ALA A 166 -2.53 17.01 -9.44
N VAL A 167 -1.69 16.82 -8.42
CA VAL A 167 -1.86 15.75 -7.42
C VAL A 167 -3.14 15.94 -6.61
N ASP A 168 -3.45 17.16 -6.18
CA ASP A 168 -4.69 17.45 -5.46
C ASP A 168 -5.95 17.17 -6.28
N ALA A 169 -5.89 17.41 -7.59
CA ALA A 169 -6.97 17.05 -8.50
C ALA A 169 -7.14 15.53 -8.59
N TYR A 170 -6.04 14.80 -8.69
CA TYR A 170 -6.03 13.34 -8.73
C TYR A 170 -6.55 12.70 -7.44
N ILE A 171 -6.12 13.20 -6.26
CA ILE A 171 -6.62 12.73 -4.96
C ILE A 171 -8.13 12.93 -4.84
N ARG A 172 -8.65 14.08 -5.26
CA ARG A 172 -10.11 14.33 -5.21
C ARG A 172 -10.90 13.33 -6.04
N ASP A 173 -10.38 12.96 -7.21
CA ASP A 173 -11.02 12.02 -8.12
C ASP A 173 -10.96 10.58 -7.57
N ALA A 174 -9.80 10.18 -7.04
CA ALA A 174 -9.62 8.89 -6.37
C ALA A 174 -10.51 8.76 -5.12
N GLU A 175 -10.59 9.80 -4.29
CA GLU A 175 -11.49 9.82 -3.13
C GLU A 175 -12.98 9.76 -3.53
N LEU A 176 -13.35 10.40 -4.63
CA LEU A 176 -14.72 10.35 -5.14
C LEU A 176 -15.07 8.93 -5.58
N SER A 177 -14.16 8.27 -6.29
CA SER A 177 -14.32 6.88 -6.74
C SER A 177 -14.43 5.92 -5.55
N ALA A 178 -13.53 6.03 -4.57
CA ALA A 178 -13.56 5.20 -3.35
C ALA A 178 -14.79 5.46 -2.47
N ARG A 179 -15.36 6.68 -2.49
CA ARG A 179 -16.63 6.98 -1.80
C ARG A 179 -17.85 6.40 -2.51
N ASN A 180 -17.83 6.36 -3.84
CA ASN A 180 -18.94 5.83 -4.64
C ASN A 180 -19.03 4.31 -4.55
N ASP A 181 -17.88 3.62 -4.52
CA ASP A 181 -17.81 2.17 -4.29
C ASP A 181 -16.70 1.81 -3.29
N PRO A 182 -17.03 1.64 -2.00
CA PRO A 182 -16.04 1.33 -0.97
C PRO A 182 -15.39 -0.05 -1.09
N ASN A 183 -16.02 -0.99 -1.82
CA ASN A 183 -15.50 -2.35 -1.99
C ASN A 183 -14.75 -2.54 -3.31
N ASP A 184 -14.61 -1.49 -4.11
CA ASP A 184 -13.82 -1.53 -5.34
C ASP A 184 -12.33 -1.45 -4.99
N GLU A 185 -11.66 -2.59 -5.08
CA GLU A 185 -10.20 -2.73 -4.86
C GLU A 185 -9.40 -1.79 -5.76
N ILE A 186 -9.88 -1.50 -6.97
CA ILE A 186 -9.20 -0.62 -7.93
C ILE A 186 -9.29 0.84 -7.47
N ALA A 187 -10.46 1.27 -6.98
CA ALA A 187 -10.65 2.62 -6.43
C ALA A 187 -9.80 2.84 -5.17
N GLN A 188 -9.68 1.82 -4.32
CA GLN A 188 -8.76 1.84 -3.17
C GLN A 188 -7.30 1.95 -3.61
N GLN A 189 -6.89 1.19 -4.62
CA GLN A 189 -5.53 1.27 -5.18
C GLN A 189 -5.23 2.65 -5.76
N TYR A 190 -6.18 3.26 -6.49
CA TYR A 190 -5.99 4.60 -7.01
C TYR A 190 -5.78 5.65 -5.91
N LEU A 191 -6.50 5.50 -4.79
CA LEU A 191 -6.34 6.38 -3.65
C LEU A 191 -4.95 6.23 -3.00
N MET A 192 -4.46 5.00 -2.84
CA MET A 192 -3.10 4.74 -2.33
C MET A 192 -2.04 5.36 -3.24
N ASN A 193 -2.13 5.08 -4.54
CA ASN A 193 -1.20 5.63 -5.54
C ASN A 193 -1.21 7.18 -5.55
N ALA A 194 -2.38 7.79 -5.33
CA ALA A 194 -2.52 9.25 -5.29
C ALA A 194 -1.77 9.87 -4.10
N TYR A 195 -1.85 9.23 -2.93
CA TYR A 195 -1.11 9.68 -1.75
C TYR A 195 0.40 9.43 -1.87
N GLU A 196 0.82 8.33 -2.48
CA GLU A 196 2.23 8.07 -2.79
C GLU A 196 2.83 9.14 -3.71
N GLN A 197 2.12 9.49 -4.79
CA GLN A 197 2.55 10.57 -5.69
C GLN A 197 2.66 11.91 -4.97
N ARG A 198 1.75 12.21 -4.04
CA ARG A 198 1.86 13.40 -3.21
C ARG A 198 3.13 13.39 -2.38
N ALA A 199 3.42 12.30 -1.67
CA ALA A 199 4.63 12.19 -0.86
C ALA A 199 5.90 12.45 -1.69
N MET A 200 5.97 11.92 -2.91
CA MET A 200 7.09 12.15 -3.83
C MET A 200 7.25 13.64 -4.21
N VAL A 201 6.17 14.36 -4.50
CA VAL A 201 6.21 15.80 -4.81
C VAL A 201 6.78 16.60 -3.63
N TYR A 202 6.41 16.25 -2.40
CA TYR A 202 6.95 16.87 -1.20
C TYR A 202 8.42 16.52 -0.96
N GLN A 203 8.81 15.25 -1.16
CA GLN A 203 10.21 14.82 -1.03
C GLN A 203 11.11 15.57 -2.01
N MET A 204 10.68 15.69 -3.27
CA MET A 204 11.39 16.47 -4.28
C MET A 204 11.56 17.95 -3.91
N ALA A 205 10.57 18.54 -3.25
CA ALA A 205 10.68 19.91 -2.74
C ALA A 205 11.64 20.01 -1.56
N MET A 206 11.60 19.03 -0.64
CA MET A 206 12.52 18.95 0.50
C MET A 206 13.97 18.76 0.06
N GLU A 207 14.29 17.77 -0.76
CA GLU A 207 15.66 17.51 -1.25
C GLU A 207 16.27 18.73 -1.93
N ARG A 208 15.48 19.44 -2.73
CA ARG A 208 15.92 20.65 -3.43
C ARG A 208 15.95 21.89 -2.52
N SER A 209 15.36 21.82 -1.33
CA SER A 209 15.39 22.87 -0.32
C SER A 209 16.62 22.82 0.60
N LEU A 210 17.35 21.69 0.63
CA LEU A 210 18.61 21.61 1.38
C LEU A 210 19.69 22.52 0.73
N PRO A 211 20.54 23.16 1.55
CA PRO A 211 21.59 24.08 1.09
C PRO A 211 22.72 23.39 0.32
#